data_AF-A0A1H9J1I8-F1
#
_entry.id   AF-A0A1H9J1I8-F1
#
_cell.length_a   1.000
_cell.length_b   1.000
_cell.length_c   1.000
_cell.angle_alpha   90.00
_cell.angle_beta   90.00
_cell.angle_gamma   90.00
#
_symmetry.space_group_name_H-M   'P 1'
#
loop_
_entity.id
_entity.type
_entity.pdbx_description
1 polymer ?
#
loop_
_entity_poly.entity_id
_entity_poly.type
_entity_poly.pdbx_seq_one_letter_code
_entity_poly.pdbx_strand_id
1 'polypeptide(L)'
;MSFQAYLDGAEKKTGKTPAELLAAATERGYDSTTKAGVFLEWLKTDYDLGRGHGMALYHVLKNGPEISAKHVGTDGSHRDESTTLRLDGIAHR
;
A
#
# COMPACT_ATOMS: atom_id res chain seq x y z
N MET A 1 3.89 12.80 -5.92
CA MET A 1 3.53 11.36 -5.83
C MET A 1 2.74 11.14 -4.57
N SER A 2 1.47 10.77 -4.72
CA SER A 2 0.51 10.55 -3.64
C SER A 2 0.66 9.14 -3.06
N PHE A 3 -0.04 8.86 -1.96
CA PHE A 3 -0.06 7.53 -1.34
C PHE A 3 -0.68 6.48 -2.26
N GLN A 4 -1.79 6.83 -2.92
CA GLN A 4 -2.44 6.01 -3.94
C GLN A 4 -1.49 5.66 -5.08
N ALA A 5 -0.66 6.61 -5.55
CA ALA A 5 0.30 6.34 -6.62
C ALA A 5 1.33 5.25 -6.24
N TYR A 6 1.68 5.12 -4.95
CA TYR A 6 2.53 4.02 -4.49
C TYR A 6 1.80 2.68 -4.43
N LEU A 7 0.50 2.66 -4.16
CA LEU A 7 -0.31 1.44 -4.22
C LEU A 7 -0.50 0.99 -5.68
N ASP A 8 -0.83 1.91 -6.57
CA ASP A 8 -0.93 1.64 -8.02
C ASP A 8 0.41 1.16 -8.58
N GLY A 9 1.52 1.77 -8.14
CA GLY A 9 2.86 1.33 -8.52
C GLY A 9 3.19 -0.08 -8.00
N ALA A 10 2.66 -0.48 -6.84
CA ALA A 10 2.79 -1.84 -6.35
C ALA A 10 2.03 -2.82 -7.24
N GLU A 11 0.79 -2.50 -7.61
CA GLU A 11 -0.01 -3.34 -8.50
C GLU A 11 0.65 -3.52 -9.86
N LYS A 12 1.14 -2.45 -10.47
CA LYS A 12 1.84 -2.52 -11.75
C LYS A 12 3.09 -3.41 -11.72
N LYS A 13 3.78 -3.50 -10.58
CA LYS A 13 5.00 -4.30 -10.43
C LYS A 13 4.71 -5.75 -10.11
N THR A 14 3.71 -5.99 -9.27
CA THR A 14 3.41 -7.32 -8.73
C THR A 14 2.34 -8.05 -9.53
N GLY A 15 1.57 -7.34 -10.35
CA GLY A 15 0.38 -7.86 -11.03
C GLY A 15 -0.78 -8.16 -10.08
N LYS A 16 -0.72 -7.69 -8.82
CA LYS A 16 -1.72 -7.93 -7.78
C LYS A 16 -2.22 -6.62 -7.21
N THR A 17 -3.53 -6.54 -6.98
CA THR A 17 -4.14 -5.39 -6.32
C THR A 17 -3.61 -5.25 -4.89
N PRO A 18 -3.66 -4.04 -4.30
CA PRO A 18 -3.30 -3.84 -2.91
C PRO A 18 -4.09 -4.74 -1.94
N ALA A 19 -5.38 -4.97 -2.21
CA ALA A 19 -6.22 -5.86 -1.42
C ALA A 19 -5.71 -7.31 -1.46
N GLU A 20 -5.33 -7.83 -2.63
CA GLU A 20 -4.78 -9.18 -2.76
C GLU A 20 -3.44 -9.34 -2.04
N LEU A 21 -2.57 -8.32 -2.10
CA LEU A 21 -1.31 -8.33 -1.37
C LEU A 21 -1.53 -8.31 0.15
N LEU A 22 -2.51 -7.55 0.64
CA LEU A 22 -2.87 -7.55 2.06
C LEU A 22 -3.51 -8.87 2.50
N ALA A 23 -4.36 -9.48 1.66
CA ALA A 23 -4.91 -10.80 1.92
C ALA A 23 -3.80 -11.86 2.03
N ALA A 24 -2.85 -11.87 1.09
CA ALA A 24 -1.69 -12.77 1.12
C ALA A 24 -0.82 -12.53 2.37
N ALA A 25 -0.73 -11.28 2.85
CA ALA A 25 -0.04 -10.97 4.09
C ALA A 25 -0.77 -11.57 5.30
N THR A 26 -2.09 -11.42 5.38
CA THR A 26 -2.92 -12.00 6.44
C THR A 26 -2.88 -13.53 6.44
N GLU A 27 -2.90 -14.18 5.27
CA GLU A 27 -2.73 -15.63 5.14
C GLU A 27 -1.39 -16.13 5.70
N ARG A 28 -0.35 -15.29 5.66
CA ARG A 28 0.96 -15.56 6.28
C ARG A 28 1.02 -15.26 7.78
N GLY A 29 -0.06 -14.74 8.35
CA GLY A 29 -0.09 -14.26 9.73
C GLY A 29 0.56 -12.91 9.94
N TYR A 30 0.72 -12.10 8.88
CA TYR A 30 1.14 -10.71 9.03
C TYR A 30 -0.05 -9.81 9.37
N ASP A 31 0.19 -8.93 10.32
CA ASP A 31 -0.79 -8.02 10.90
C ASP A 31 -0.12 -6.69 11.32
N SER A 32 -0.86 -5.85 12.04
CA SER A 32 -0.39 -4.55 12.52
C SER A 32 0.78 -4.61 13.54
N THR A 33 1.05 -5.79 14.11
CA THR A 33 2.18 -6.04 15.03
C THR A 33 3.45 -6.48 14.30
N THR A 34 3.31 -6.90 13.04
CA THR A 34 4.43 -7.34 12.21
C THR A 34 5.41 -6.20 11.99
N LYS A 35 6.71 -6.48 12.15
CA LYS A 35 7.74 -5.46 11.92
C LYS A 35 7.81 -5.10 10.44
N ALA A 36 7.89 -3.80 10.14
CA ALA A 36 8.04 -3.29 8.78
C ALA A 36 9.14 -3.99 7.98
N GLY A 37 10.31 -4.24 8.59
CA GLY A 37 11.42 -4.92 7.92
C GLY A 37 11.05 -6.31 7.40
N VAL A 38 10.35 -7.10 8.21
CA VAL A 38 9.92 -8.47 7.87
C VAL A 38 8.91 -8.44 6.72
N PHE A 39 7.91 -7.56 6.81
CA PHE A 39 6.90 -7.41 5.77
C PHE A 39 7.50 -6.94 4.43
N LEU A 40 8.43 -5.99 4.48
CA LEU A 40 9.10 -5.48 3.27
C LEU A 40 10.06 -6.51 2.65
N GLU A 41 10.74 -7.28 3.48
CA GLU A 41 11.61 -8.37 3.01
C GLU A 41 10.79 -9.43 2.29
N TRP A 42 9.64 -9.82 2.85
CA TRP A 42 8.70 -10.71 2.18
C TRP A 42 8.23 -10.15 0.82
N LEU A 43 7.77 -8.90 0.79
CA LEU A 43 7.31 -8.27 -0.44
C LEU A 43 8.40 -8.22 -1.52
N LYS A 44 9.65 -8.01 -1.11
CA LYS A 44 10.79 -8.04 -2.02
C LYS A 44 11.09 -9.45 -2.52
N THR A 45 11.08 -10.44 -1.64
CA THR A 45 11.42 -11.83 -1.99
C THR A 45 10.39 -12.46 -2.92
N ASP A 46 9.10 -12.23 -2.66
CA ASP A 46 8.03 -12.92 -3.36
C ASP A 46 7.49 -12.16 -4.58
N TYR A 47 7.62 -10.83 -4.58
CA TYR A 47 7.02 -9.98 -5.61
C TYR A 47 7.99 -8.94 -6.20
N ASP A 48 9.29 -9.01 -5.86
CA ASP A 48 10.31 -8.01 -6.24
C ASP A 48 9.91 -6.56 -5.90
N LEU A 49 9.06 -6.41 -4.87
CA LEU A 49 8.49 -5.12 -4.52
C LEU A 49 9.39 -4.37 -3.54
N GLY A 50 10.09 -3.36 -4.05
CA GLY A 50 10.98 -2.52 -3.26
C GLY A 50 10.27 -1.65 -2.20
N ARG A 51 11.06 -1.19 -1.22
CA ARG A 51 10.63 -0.45 -0.03
C ARG A 51 9.72 0.76 -0.30
N GLY A 52 9.93 1.48 -1.40
CA GLY A 52 9.13 2.67 -1.72
C GLY A 52 7.63 2.37 -1.81
N HIS A 53 7.27 1.31 -2.54
CA HIS A 53 5.87 0.88 -2.72
C HIS A 53 5.42 -0.02 -1.55
N GLY A 54 6.31 -0.88 -1.04
CA GLY A 54 6.00 -1.75 0.08
C GLY A 54 5.63 -1.00 1.37
N MET A 55 6.18 0.21 1.60
CA MET A 55 5.80 1.03 2.75
C MET A 55 4.35 1.54 2.68
N ALA A 56 3.81 1.72 1.47
CA ALA A 56 2.40 2.09 1.32
C ALA A 56 1.49 0.95 1.76
N LEU A 57 1.77 -0.28 1.32
CA LEU A 57 1.05 -1.48 1.77
C LEU A 57 1.21 -1.71 3.28
N TYR A 58 2.41 -1.53 3.82
CA TYR A 58 2.66 -1.71 5.25
C TYR A 58 1.87 -0.72 6.11
N HIS A 59 1.70 0.53 5.66
CA HIS A 59 0.84 1.48 6.35
C HIS A 59 -0.60 0.97 6.39
N VAL A 60 -1.12 0.45 5.28
CA VAL A 60 -2.48 -0.09 5.21
C VAL A 60 -2.64 -1.31 6.11
N LEU A 61 -1.65 -2.21 6.14
CA LEU A 61 -1.62 -3.33 7.07
C LEU A 61 -1.72 -2.87 8.54
N LYS A 62 -1.01 -1.78 8.87
CA LYS A 62 -0.91 -1.31 10.25
C LYS A 62 -2.10 -0.47 10.70
N ASN A 63 -2.58 0.42 9.84
CA ASN A 63 -3.51 1.49 10.18
C ASN A 63 -4.85 1.38 9.45
N GLY A 64 -5.01 0.41 8.55
CA GLY A 64 -6.15 0.32 7.64
C GLY A 64 -6.04 1.23 6.42
N PRO A 65 -7.07 1.26 5.55
CA PRO A 65 -7.08 2.03 4.30
C PRO A 65 -7.16 3.55 4.51
N GLU A 66 -7.30 4.01 5.75
CA GLU A 66 -7.38 5.44 6.06
C GLU A 66 -6.00 6.08 6.14
N ILE A 67 -5.84 7.21 5.45
CA ILE A 67 -4.70 8.10 5.57
C ILE A 67 -5.13 9.38 6.28
N SER A 68 -4.19 9.97 7.03
CA SER A 68 -4.45 11.24 7.69
C SER A 68 -4.81 12.33 6.68
N ALA A 69 -5.80 13.16 7.02
CA ALA A 69 -6.25 14.31 6.22
C ALA A 69 -5.10 15.26 5.80
N LYS A 70 -3.96 15.23 6.52
CA LYS A 70 -2.73 15.92 6.11
C LYS A 70 -2.13 15.41 4.81
N HIS A 71 -2.68 14.38 4.16
CA HIS A 71 -2.29 13.87 2.86
C HIS A 71 -3.33 14.17 1.76
N VAL A 72 -4.42 14.89 2.08
CA VAL A 72 -5.61 15.07 1.23
C VAL A 72 -5.96 16.55 1.04
N GLY A 73 -6.03 17.04 -0.21
CA GLY A 73 -6.31 18.45 -0.62
C GLY A 73 -5.38 19.53 -0.02
N THR A 74 -5.30 20.79 -0.45
CA THR A 74 -5.17 21.40 -1.80
C THR A 74 -3.81 22.14 -1.82
N ASP A 75 -3.25 22.38 -3.02
CA ASP A 75 -2.04 23.19 -3.33
C ASP A 75 -0.63 22.54 -3.23
N GLY A 76 -0.51 21.24 -3.52
CA GLY A 76 0.82 20.63 -3.71
C GLY A 76 0.83 19.34 -4.52
N SER A 77 1.90 19.11 -5.30
CA SER A 77 2.11 17.99 -6.25
C SER A 77 2.18 16.58 -5.63
N HIS A 78 1.87 16.45 -4.34
CA HIS A 78 2.02 15.24 -3.52
C HIS A 78 0.80 15.02 -2.61
N ARG A 79 -0.41 15.03 -3.16
CA ARG A 79 -1.66 14.83 -2.39
C ARG A 79 -2.56 13.78 -3.02
N ASP A 80 -3.30 13.06 -2.18
CA ASP A 80 -4.34 12.10 -2.56
C ASP A 80 -5.71 12.81 -2.66
N GLU A 81 -6.60 12.26 -3.49
CA GLU A 81 -7.96 12.80 -3.72
C GLU A 81 -8.92 12.50 -2.56
N SER A 82 -8.62 11.48 -1.74
CA SER A 82 -9.46 11.01 -0.64
C SER A 82 -8.60 10.58 0.54
N THR A 83 -9.17 10.66 1.75
CA THR A 83 -8.59 10.08 2.98
C THR A 83 -8.70 8.57 3.02
N THR A 84 -9.48 7.96 2.12
CA THR A 84 -9.64 6.52 2.01
C THR A 84 -8.93 6.04 0.76
N LEU A 85 -7.93 5.18 0.96
CA LEU A 85 -7.18 4.54 -0.12
C LEU A 85 -8.01 3.49 -0.83
N ARG A 86 -7.84 3.43 -2.15
CA ARG A 86 -8.47 2.42 -3.00
C ARG A 86 -7.59 1.20 -3.08
N LEU A 87 -8.11 0.07 -2.59
CA LEU A 87 -7.40 -1.21 -2.54
C LEU A 87 -7.90 -2.22 -3.58
N ASP A 88 -9.03 -1.92 -4.22
CA ASP A 88 -9.71 -2.69 -5.27
C ASP A 88 -8.93 -2.72 -6.60
N GLY A 89 -7.92 -1.86 -6.73
CA GLY A 89 -6.94 -1.87 -7.80
C GLY A 89 -7.21 -0.84 -8.91
N ILE A 90 -6.26 -0.73 -9.84
CA ILE A 90 -6.24 0.34 -10.85
C ILE A 90 -7.44 0.24 -11.81
N ALA A 91 -7.94 -0.98 -12.06
CA ALA A 91 -9.06 -1.21 -12.97
C ALA A 91 -10.38 -0.59 -12.50
N HIS A 92 -10.51 -0.29 -11.20
CA HIS A 92 -11.72 0.26 -10.61
C HIS A 92 -11.62 1.76 -10.33
N ARG A 93 -10.57 2.43 -10.82
CA ARG A 93 -10.27 3.83 -10.55
C ARG A 93 -11.27 4.79 -11.20
#